data_AF-A0AAD4DHB5-F1
#
_entry.id   AF-A0AAD4DHB5-F1
#
_cell.length_a   1.000
_cell.length_b   1.000
_cell.length_c   1.000
_cell.angle_alpha   90.00
_cell.angle_beta   90.00
_cell.angle_gamma   90.00
#
_symmetry.space_group_name_H-M   'P 1'
#
loop_
_entity.id
_entity.type
_entity.pdbx_description
1 polymer ?
#
loop_
_entity_poly.entity_id
_entity_poly.type
_entity_poly.pdbx_seq_one_letter_code
_entity_poly.pdbx_strand_id
1 'polypeptide(L)'
;MEDDFPFSFGGSGSDQDGSGDDGLFCAPKSKKKAAAKTKALLSQEPYHAQIDEDGWFHNTGKTTYELMTQSKTGATKVKMRADHYYMLHRYQEAFDIAQEFCELVRTSGLSVSQGDGGLRRPDEGATPAATTDAGVLKVSDPKEMQEMALRCALKLNMFDVAASLADELVMHDTGIVFLKAKAYVAVGRFNDAALGLVQYQKSRTGNYSIWRTLGECLQQSILPTSGSRLHISVPASTPPSTSTAALPLLDTLSISSLTPQQQQPPPKPTVVYILALMCILRARYLMRISTWAQVPYAQARYDNEMSILDEQRVELERQCGLYLEMTSAEQTDGAAAAATLEEKVTQRRLEEYELKVVAPARNLVDCMKESGVAAIGPDQGVFSLEVIEFVVRTWDQQVVALNDIVLGMTADDDDLAGKVSVRNK
;
A
#
# COMPACT_ATOMS: atom_id res chain seq x y z
N MET A 1 6.61 11.91 -4.75
CA MET A 1 5.94 11.06 -3.75
C MET A 1 6.97 10.71 -2.70
N GLU A 2 6.98 11.42 -1.58
CA GLU A 2 7.68 10.95 -0.38
C GLU A 2 6.88 9.75 0.11
N ASP A 3 7.41 8.55 -0.11
CA ASP A 3 6.76 7.30 0.25
C ASP A 3 7.04 7.07 1.74
N ASP A 4 6.27 7.78 2.57
CA ASP A 4 6.35 7.73 4.02
C ASP A 4 5.65 6.44 4.51
N PHE A 5 6.19 5.30 4.08
CA PHE A 5 5.59 3.99 4.33
C PHE A 5 5.98 3.52 5.75
N PRO A 6 5.02 3.35 6.67
CA PRO A 6 5.33 3.13 8.08
C PRO A 6 5.39 1.67 8.51
N PHE A 7 5.40 0.74 7.55
CA PHE A 7 5.42 -0.69 7.86
C PHE A 7 6.71 -1.32 7.38
N SER A 8 7.64 -1.50 8.32
CA SER A 8 8.47 -2.68 8.32
C SER A 8 7.52 -3.87 8.49
N PHE A 9 7.45 -4.76 7.50
CA PHE A 9 6.69 -5.99 7.62
C PHE A 9 7.35 -6.84 8.69
N GLY A 10 6.87 -6.75 9.94
CA GLY A 10 7.14 -7.76 10.95
C GLY A 10 6.69 -9.10 10.38
N GLY A 11 7.66 -9.99 10.15
CA GLY A 11 7.38 -11.35 9.70
C GLY A 11 6.40 -12.00 10.66
N SER A 12 5.22 -12.34 10.16
CA SER A 12 4.26 -13.18 10.88
C SER A 12 4.86 -14.58 11.00
N GLY A 13 5.64 -14.79 12.05
CA GLY A 13 5.99 -16.12 12.54
C GLY A 13 4.69 -16.81 12.95
N SER A 14 4.28 -17.80 12.17
CA SER A 14 3.17 -18.69 12.48
C SER A 14 3.61 -19.67 13.56
N ASP A 15 3.58 -19.24 14.82
CA ASP A 15 3.64 -20.15 15.96
C ASP A 15 2.22 -20.63 16.27
N GLN A 16 1.78 -21.66 15.54
CA GLN A 16 0.61 -22.44 15.87
C GLN A 16 1.01 -23.91 15.80
N ASP A 17 1.41 -24.45 16.96
CA ASP A 17 1.42 -25.86 17.40
C ASP A 17 2.10 -25.87 18.79
N GLY A 18 1.60 -26.43 19.90
CA GLY A 18 0.37 -27.13 20.22
C GLY A 18 0.28 -27.23 21.74
N SER A 19 -0.93 -27.47 22.24
CA SER A 19 -1.23 -27.68 23.66
C SER A 19 -0.58 -28.97 24.18
N GLY A 20 0.11 -28.90 25.31
CA GLY A 20 0.60 -30.07 26.05
C GLY A 20 0.91 -29.67 27.50
N ASP A 21 0.02 -30.08 28.39
CA ASP A 21 0.04 -29.94 29.84
C ASP A 21 1.20 -30.73 30.52
N ASP A 22 1.40 -30.45 31.81
CA ASP A 22 2.08 -31.23 32.85
C ASP A 22 3.59 -31.06 33.15
N GLY A 23 3.85 -30.64 34.40
CA GLY A 23 5.03 -31.07 35.18
C GLY A 23 5.87 -29.94 35.78
N LEU A 24 5.43 -29.28 36.85
CA LEU A 24 5.80 -29.60 38.24
C LEU A 24 7.22 -30.23 38.41
N PHE A 25 8.07 -29.53 39.18
CA PHE A 25 9.41 -29.91 39.70
C PHE A 25 10.65 -29.68 38.82
N CYS A 26 11.13 -28.44 38.80
CA CYS A 26 12.58 -28.19 38.82
C CYS A 26 13.01 -27.83 40.24
N ALA A 27 13.80 -28.69 40.87
CA ALA A 27 14.39 -28.46 42.18
C ALA A 27 15.21 -27.16 42.21
N PRO A 28 15.22 -26.42 43.34
CA PRO A 28 15.99 -25.18 43.46
C PRO A 28 17.47 -25.48 43.27
N LYS A 29 18.02 -25.08 42.12
CA LYS A 29 19.45 -25.17 41.85
C LYS A 29 20.18 -24.35 42.91
N SER A 30 21.03 -25.02 43.67
CA SER A 30 21.86 -24.43 44.70
C SER A 30 22.64 -23.25 44.14
N LYS A 31 22.56 -22.11 44.85
CA LYS A 31 23.30 -20.89 44.56
C LYS A 31 24.80 -21.17 44.65
N LYS A 32 25.42 -21.59 43.54
CA LYS A 32 26.87 -21.52 43.37
C LYS A 32 27.22 -20.04 43.39
N LYS A 33 27.95 -19.62 44.44
CA LYS A 33 28.59 -18.29 44.55
C LYS A 33 29.30 -18.01 43.22
N ALA A 34 28.70 -17.16 42.39
CA ALA A 34 29.36 -16.62 41.22
C ALA A 34 30.58 -15.85 41.73
N ALA A 35 31.77 -16.31 41.37
CA ALA A 35 32.99 -15.55 41.55
C ALA A 35 32.76 -14.16 40.97
N ALA A 36 33.11 -13.14 41.73
CA ALA A 36 32.96 -11.74 41.36
C ALA A 36 33.66 -11.51 40.01
N LYS A 37 32.87 -11.51 38.92
CA LYS A 37 33.32 -11.02 37.63
C LYS A 37 33.57 -9.54 37.84
N THR A 38 34.84 -9.19 37.91
CA THR A 38 35.34 -7.83 37.80
C THR A 38 34.58 -7.17 36.66
N LYS A 39 33.77 -6.16 36.96
CA LYS A 39 33.08 -5.36 35.95
C LYS A 39 34.18 -4.81 35.05
N ALA A 40 34.33 -5.38 33.86
CA ALA A 40 35.16 -4.79 32.82
C ALA A 40 34.58 -3.39 32.59
N LEU A 41 35.34 -2.37 32.99
CA LEU A 41 35.08 -1.00 32.60
C LEU A 41 35.02 -1.02 31.07
N LEU A 42 33.82 -0.89 30.50
CA LEU A 42 33.68 -0.57 29.08
C LEU A 42 34.59 0.62 28.84
N SER A 43 35.57 0.46 27.95
CA SER A 43 36.43 1.58 27.57
C SER A 43 35.50 2.71 27.14
N GLN A 44 35.67 3.89 27.76
CA GLN A 44 34.99 5.12 27.34
C GLN A 44 35.61 5.65 26.04
N GLU A 45 36.10 4.76 25.17
CA GLU A 45 36.49 5.16 23.84
C GLU A 45 35.21 5.58 23.11
N PRO A 46 35.18 6.79 22.52
CA PRO A 46 34.04 7.22 21.75
C PRO A 46 33.75 6.15 20.68
N TYR A 47 32.53 5.62 20.70
CA TYR A 47 32.08 4.67 19.69
C TYR A 47 32.12 5.39 18.34
N HIS A 48 33.19 5.16 17.59
CA HIS A 48 33.19 5.38 16.18
C HIS A 48 32.47 4.18 15.59
N ALA A 49 31.24 4.38 15.09
CA ALA A 49 30.62 3.39 14.24
C ALA A 49 31.69 3.03 13.21
N GLN A 50 32.06 1.75 13.17
CA GLN A 50 32.89 1.25 12.10
C GLN A 50 32.06 1.51 10.85
N ILE A 51 32.33 2.63 10.18
CA ILE A 51 32.07 2.80 8.77
C ILE A 51 33.12 1.90 8.13
N ASP A 52 33.02 0.60 8.42
CA ASP A 52 33.47 -0.42 7.54
C ASP A 52 32.67 -0.12 6.29
N GLU A 53 33.31 0.61 5.38
CA GLU A 53 33.23 0.31 3.97
C GLU A 53 33.33 -1.21 3.89
N ASP A 54 32.20 -1.89 3.98
CA ASP A 54 32.09 -3.34 3.91
C ASP A 54 32.38 -3.65 2.43
N GLY A 55 33.67 -3.54 2.11
CA GLY A 55 34.18 -3.09 0.81
C GLY A 55 33.92 -4.10 -0.29
N TRP A 56 33.43 -5.28 0.08
CA TRP A 56 32.98 -6.29 -0.85
C TRP A 56 31.67 -5.88 -1.56
N PHE A 57 30.77 -5.09 -0.94
CA PHE A 57 29.58 -4.54 -1.60
C PHE A 57 29.94 -3.49 -2.65
N HIS A 58 30.99 -2.73 -2.39
CA HIS A 58 31.48 -1.65 -3.26
C HIS A 58 32.57 -2.11 -4.21
N ASN A 59 32.82 -3.41 -4.32
CA ASN A 59 33.85 -3.94 -5.22
C ASN A 59 33.36 -3.84 -6.67
N THR A 60 33.39 -2.61 -7.20
CA THR A 60 32.88 -2.19 -8.53
C THR A 60 33.56 -2.92 -9.68
N GLY A 61 34.72 -3.55 -9.44
CA GLY A 61 35.45 -4.29 -10.45
C GLY A 61 34.79 -5.60 -10.89
N LYS A 62 33.81 -6.13 -10.15
CA LYS A 62 33.10 -7.37 -10.51
C LYS A 62 31.67 -7.10 -10.96
N THR A 63 31.32 -7.64 -12.12
CA THR A 63 29.95 -7.63 -12.65
C THR A 63 29.03 -8.55 -11.82
N THR A 64 27.71 -8.38 -11.94
CA THR A 64 26.75 -9.25 -11.26
C THR A 64 26.92 -10.70 -11.72
N TYR A 65 27.12 -10.90 -13.02
CA TYR A 65 27.44 -12.20 -13.60
C TYR A 65 28.66 -12.87 -12.96
N GLU A 66 29.77 -12.14 -12.82
CA GLU A 66 30.98 -12.66 -12.20
C GLU A 66 30.75 -13.04 -10.74
N LEU A 67 30.06 -12.19 -9.98
CA LEU A 67 29.74 -12.45 -8.58
C LEU A 67 28.87 -13.70 -8.41
N MET A 68 27.86 -13.86 -9.26
CA MET A 68 26.98 -15.03 -9.24
C MET A 68 27.73 -16.31 -9.59
N THR A 69 28.62 -16.28 -10.58
CA THR A 69 29.28 -17.49 -11.09
C THR A 69 30.54 -17.90 -10.34
N GLN A 70 31.26 -16.96 -9.71
CA GLN A 70 32.53 -17.25 -9.03
C GLN A 70 32.39 -18.01 -7.72
N SER A 71 31.22 -18.00 -7.07
CA SER A 71 31.07 -18.60 -5.74
C SER A 71 29.70 -19.22 -5.51
N LYS A 72 29.65 -20.28 -4.70
CA LYS A 72 28.39 -20.94 -4.30
C LYS A 72 27.41 -19.99 -3.59
N THR A 73 27.93 -18.95 -2.94
CA THR A 73 27.14 -17.90 -2.27
C THR A 73 26.97 -16.65 -3.13
N GLY A 74 27.33 -16.72 -4.42
CA GLY A 74 27.31 -15.59 -5.35
C GLY A 74 25.95 -14.93 -5.49
N ALA A 75 24.88 -15.72 -5.60
CA ALA A 75 23.51 -15.20 -5.68
C ALA A 75 23.09 -14.44 -4.41
N THR A 76 23.33 -15.02 -3.23
CA THR A 76 23.07 -14.37 -1.93
C THR A 76 23.86 -13.07 -1.82
N LYS A 77 25.11 -13.08 -2.28
CA LYS A 77 26.00 -11.93 -2.28
C LYS A 77 25.47 -10.78 -3.13
N VAL A 78 24.97 -11.09 -4.32
CA VAL A 78 24.33 -10.11 -5.21
C VAL A 78 23.05 -9.55 -4.59
N LYS A 79 22.21 -10.39 -4.00
CA LYS A 79 20.99 -9.94 -3.32
C LYS A 79 21.32 -8.94 -2.21
N MET A 80 22.23 -9.29 -1.30
CA MET A 80 22.65 -8.40 -0.22
C MET A 80 23.23 -7.07 -0.75
N ARG A 81 23.91 -7.10 -1.90
CA ARG A 81 24.43 -5.90 -2.57
C ARG A 81 23.30 -5.00 -3.09
N ALA A 82 22.27 -5.58 -3.70
CA ALA A 82 21.09 -4.83 -4.13
C ALA A 82 20.34 -4.22 -2.93
N ASP A 83 20.13 -5.01 -1.86
CA ASP A 83 19.52 -4.55 -0.60
C ASP A 83 20.30 -3.38 -0.01
N HIS A 84 21.63 -3.48 0.04
CA HIS A 84 22.50 -2.42 0.55
C HIS A 84 22.33 -1.10 -0.23
N TYR A 85 22.36 -1.15 -1.57
CA TYR A 85 22.15 0.06 -2.38
C TYR A 85 20.73 0.63 -2.22
N TYR A 86 19.72 -0.24 -2.10
CA TYR A 86 18.35 0.19 -1.83
C TYR A 86 18.23 0.95 -0.50
N MET A 87 18.85 0.44 0.57
CA MET A 87 18.86 1.07 1.89
C MET A 87 19.63 2.40 1.91
N LEU A 88 20.62 2.59 1.04
CA LEU A 88 21.32 3.86 0.83
C LEU A 88 20.58 4.82 -0.13
N HIS A 89 19.33 4.52 -0.50
CA HIS A 89 18.54 5.28 -1.48
C HIS A 89 19.19 5.40 -2.87
N ARG A 90 20.14 4.51 -3.19
CA ARG A 90 20.79 4.39 -4.50
C ARG A 90 19.97 3.45 -5.38
N TYR A 91 18.76 3.90 -5.70
CA TYR A 91 17.74 3.08 -6.34
C TYR A 91 18.11 2.66 -7.76
N GLN A 92 18.89 3.47 -8.49
CA GLN A 92 19.32 3.11 -9.85
C GLN A 92 20.26 1.91 -9.81
N GLU A 93 21.26 1.93 -8.93
CA GLU A 93 22.22 0.83 -8.81
C GLU A 93 21.57 -0.44 -8.28
N ALA A 94 20.64 -0.31 -7.32
CA ALA A 94 19.86 -1.44 -6.83
C ALA A 94 18.98 -2.04 -7.95
N PHE A 95 18.37 -1.19 -8.78
CA PHE A 95 17.57 -1.60 -9.93
C PHE A 95 18.40 -2.36 -10.96
N ASP A 96 19.55 -1.79 -11.37
CA ASP A 96 20.41 -2.37 -12.40
C ASP A 96 20.91 -3.76 -11.97
N ILE A 97 21.33 -3.91 -10.71
CA ILE A 97 21.76 -5.21 -10.14
C ILE A 97 20.59 -6.21 -10.10
N ALA A 98 19.40 -5.76 -9.70
CA ALA A 98 18.23 -6.62 -9.62
C ALA A 98 17.74 -7.10 -10.99
N GLN A 99 17.77 -6.22 -11.98
CA GLN A 99 17.42 -6.55 -13.35
C GLN A 99 18.44 -7.52 -13.97
N GLU A 100 19.74 -7.24 -13.85
CA GLU A 100 20.80 -8.12 -14.36
C GLU A 100 20.70 -9.51 -13.72
N PHE A 101 20.46 -9.59 -12.41
CA PHE A 101 20.21 -10.87 -11.73
C PHE A 101 19.04 -11.64 -12.35
N CYS A 102 17.89 -10.98 -12.58
CA CYS A 102 16.71 -11.63 -13.16
C CYS A 102 16.96 -12.10 -14.60
N GLU A 103 17.68 -11.31 -15.39
CA GLU A 103 18.07 -11.65 -16.76
C GLU A 103 19.03 -12.84 -16.80
N LEU A 104 19.99 -12.91 -15.88
CA LEU A 104 20.93 -14.03 -15.76
C LEU A 104 20.21 -15.33 -15.39
N VAL A 105 19.26 -15.28 -14.45
CA VAL A 105 18.44 -16.45 -14.10
C VAL A 105 17.62 -16.91 -15.31
N ARG A 106 17.04 -15.97 -16.08
CA ARG A 106 16.24 -16.27 -17.26
C ARG A 106 17.06 -16.89 -18.40
N THR A 107 18.25 -16.34 -18.68
CA THR A 107 19.11 -16.75 -19.82
C THR A 107 19.94 -17.99 -19.54
N SER A 108 20.41 -18.17 -18.31
CA SER A 108 21.31 -19.27 -17.97
C SER A 108 20.60 -20.63 -17.91
N GLY A 109 19.27 -20.67 -18.04
CA GLY A 109 18.49 -21.89 -17.86
C GLY A 109 18.75 -22.56 -16.52
N LEU A 110 19.26 -21.80 -15.53
CA LEU A 110 19.53 -22.28 -14.19
C LEU A 110 18.19 -22.75 -13.65
N SER A 111 18.02 -24.07 -13.59
CA SER A 111 16.80 -24.69 -13.09
C SER A 111 16.54 -24.08 -11.72
N VAL A 112 15.52 -23.24 -11.63
CA VAL A 112 15.02 -22.74 -10.35
C VAL A 112 14.61 -23.99 -9.61
N SER A 113 15.45 -24.41 -8.67
CA SER A 113 15.10 -25.45 -7.72
C SER A 113 13.94 -24.87 -6.93
N GLN A 114 12.72 -25.10 -7.39
CA GLN A 114 11.51 -24.87 -6.64
C GLN A 114 11.69 -25.73 -5.40
N GLY A 115 12.17 -25.09 -4.32
CA GLY A 115 12.49 -25.74 -3.08
C GLY A 115 11.18 -26.20 -2.48
N ASP A 116 10.70 -27.36 -2.93
CA ASP A 116 9.65 -28.08 -2.25
C ASP A 116 10.22 -28.40 -0.88
N GLY A 117 9.78 -27.65 0.14
CA GLY A 117 10.29 -27.69 1.52
C GLY A 117 10.00 -29.01 2.24
N GLY A 118 9.85 -30.11 1.51
CA GLY A 118 9.66 -31.44 2.04
C GLY A 118 10.99 -32.06 2.45
N LEU A 119 11.09 -32.47 3.72
CA LEU A 119 12.02 -33.50 4.16
C LEU A 119 11.83 -34.75 3.27
N ARG A 120 12.60 -34.88 2.19
CA ARG A 120 12.69 -36.16 1.48
C ARG A 120 13.46 -37.13 2.37
N ARG A 121 12.76 -38.23 2.74
CA ARG A 121 13.33 -39.34 3.51
C ARG A 121 14.53 -39.98 2.77
N PRO A 122 15.55 -40.49 3.47
CA PRO A 122 16.79 -40.98 2.85
C PRO A 122 16.71 -42.35 2.14
N ASP A 123 15.56 -43.02 2.07
CA ASP A 123 15.52 -44.48 1.88
C ASP A 123 14.99 -44.98 0.53
N GLU A 124 15.22 -44.28 -0.58
CA GLU A 124 14.98 -44.86 -1.91
C GLU A 124 16.26 -44.82 -2.75
N GLY A 125 16.97 -45.96 -2.72
CA GLY A 125 18.15 -46.20 -3.53
C GLY A 125 17.79 -46.45 -5.00
N ALA A 126 18.43 -45.71 -5.90
CA ALA A 126 18.64 -46.14 -7.28
C ALA A 126 19.79 -45.36 -7.97
N THR A 127 20.87 -46.11 -8.25
CA THR A 127 21.87 -45.99 -9.34
C THR A 127 22.77 -44.75 -9.48
N PRO A 128 24.12 -44.94 -9.53
CA PRO A 128 25.09 -43.89 -9.83
C PRO A 128 25.24 -43.73 -11.35
N ALA A 129 24.47 -42.84 -11.97
CA ALA A 129 24.72 -42.40 -13.33
C ALA A 129 25.47 -41.06 -13.30
N ALA A 130 26.59 -41.02 -14.03
CA ALA A 130 27.58 -39.95 -14.10
C ALA A 130 27.02 -38.52 -13.96
N THR A 131 27.16 -37.99 -12.75
CA THR A 131 26.98 -36.58 -12.42
C THR A 131 28.09 -35.77 -13.07
N THR A 132 27.79 -35.12 -14.21
CA THR A 132 28.54 -33.93 -14.60
C THR A 132 28.32 -32.89 -13.51
N ASP A 133 29.33 -32.77 -12.64
CA ASP A 133 29.50 -31.82 -11.54
C ASP A 133 29.67 -30.38 -12.05
N ALA A 134 28.86 -29.99 -13.06
CA ALA A 134 28.55 -28.60 -13.27
C ALA A 134 27.71 -28.22 -12.06
N GLY A 135 28.37 -27.74 -11.01
CA GLY A 135 27.74 -27.22 -9.80
C GLY A 135 26.80 -26.09 -10.15
N VAL A 136 25.60 -26.45 -10.62
CA VAL A 136 24.53 -25.56 -11.02
C VAL A 136 24.26 -24.66 -9.83
N LEU A 137 24.55 -23.37 -10.02
CA LEU A 137 24.31 -22.33 -9.04
C LEU A 137 22.85 -22.42 -8.61
N LYS A 138 22.62 -22.90 -7.39
CA LYS A 138 21.29 -22.98 -6.83
C LYS A 138 20.86 -21.58 -6.45
N VAL A 139 20.19 -20.89 -7.36
CA VAL A 139 19.61 -19.58 -7.10
C VAL A 139 18.37 -19.79 -6.24
N SER A 140 18.47 -19.41 -4.97
CA SER A 140 17.34 -19.39 -4.04
C SER A 140 16.48 -18.19 -4.39
N ASP A 141 15.38 -18.44 -5.09
CA ASP A 141 14.26 -17.54 -5.34
C ASP A 141 14.56 -16.23 -6.11
N PRO A 142 14.37 -16.20 -7.44
CA PRO A 142 14.51 -14.95 -8.22
C PRO A 142 13.45 -13.90 -7.90
N LYS A 143 12.37 -14.27 -7.19
CA LYS A 143 11.22 -13.41 -7.01
C LYS A 143 11.50 -12.24 -6.07
N GLU A 144 12.35 -12.42 -5.06
CA GLU A 144 12.78 -11.31 -4.18
C GLU A 144 13.52 -10.22 -4.98
N MET A 145 14.33 -10.62 -5.97
CA MET A 145 15.02 -9.69 -6.86
C MET A 145 14.06 -9.02 -7.85
N GLN A 146 13.05 -9.73 -8.34
CA GLN A 146 11.98 -9.12 -9.15
C GLN A 146 11.20 -8.08 -8.33
N GLU A 147 10.88 -8.37 -7.07
CA GLU A 147 10.24 -7.43 -6.16
C GLU A 147 11.12 -6.19 -5.91
N MET A 148 12.42 -6.39 -5.69
CA MET A 148 13.39 -5.31 -5.53
C MET A 148 13.44 -4.42 -6.78
N ALA A 149 13.53 -5.01 -7.97
CA ALA A 149 13.52 -4.28 -9.24
C ALA A 149 12.22 -3.46 -9.39
N LEU A 150 11.07 -4.05 -9.09
CA LEU A 150 9.77 -3.37 -9.13
C LEU A 150 9.72 -2.17 -8.18
N ARG A 151 10.18 -2.35 -6.92
CA ARG A 151 10.25 -1.26 -5.92
C ARG A 151 11.15 -0.12 -6.42
N CYS A 152 12.34 -0.44 -6.92
CA CYS A 152 13.26 0.58 -7.42
C CYS A 152 12.70 1.32 -8.64
N ALA A 153 12.07 0.60 -9.59
CA ALA A 153 11.43 1.22 -10.76
C ALA A 153 10.36 2.25 -10.36
N LEU A 154 9.56 1.96 -9.33
CA LEU A 154 8.59 2.92 -8.78
C LEU A 154 9.27 4.15 -8.17
N LYS A 155 10.36 3.98 -7.41
CA LYS A 155 11.13 5.10 -6.83
C LYS A 155 11.78 5.98 -7.89
N LEU A 156 12.20 5.39 -9.00
CA LEU A 156 12.81 6.06 -10.14
C LEU A 156 11.78 6.68 -11.11
N ASN A 157 10.48 6.55 -10.81
CA ASN A 157 9.37 6.97 -11.68
C ASN A 157 9.39 6.30 -13.08
N MET A 158 9.97 5.10 -13.18
CA MET A 158 9.97 4.29 -14.40
C MET A 158 8.68 3.46 -14.49
N PHE A 159 7.54 4.14 -14.54
CA PHE A 159 6.23 3.51 -14.34
C PHE A 159 5.90 2.43 -15.38
N ASP A 160 6.22 2.66 -16.66
CA ASP A 160 6.00 1.67 -17.74
C ASP A 160 6.76 0.36 -17.46
N VAL A 161 8.01 0.47 -17.00
CA VAL A 161 8.85 -0.67 -16.63
C VAL A 161 8.32 -1.34 -15.36
N ALA A 162 7.89 -0.57 -14.37
CA ALA A 162 7.26 -1.09 -13.16
C ALA A 162 6.00 -1.92 -13.47
N ALA A 163 5.15 -1.45 -14.39
CA ALA A 163 3.96 -2.23 -14.79
C ALA A 163 4.34 -3.53 -15.51
N SER A 164 5.35 -3.52 -16.39
CA SER A 164 5.86 -4.72 -17.05
C SER A 164 6.41 -5.74 -16.02
N LEU A 165 7.20 -5.26 -15.06
CA LEU A 165 7.72 -6.10 -13.96
C LEU A 165 6.59 -6.65 -13.08
N ALA A 166 5.55 -5.85 -12.81
CA ALA A 166 4.38 -6.28 -12.07
C ALA A 166 3.60 -7.38 -12.81
N ASP A 167 3.47 -7.30 -14.13
CA ASP A 167 2.81 -8.32 -14.95
C ASP A 167 3.61 -9.64 -14.96
N GLU A 168 4.94 -9.58 -15.01
CA GLU A 168 5.82 -10.76 -14.93
C GLU A 168 5.82 -11.42 -13.54
N LEU A 169 5.51 -10.67 -12.48
CA LEU A 169 5.54 -11.16 -11.10
C LEU A 169 4.27 -11.99 -10.79
N VAL A 170 4.43 -13.31 -10.74
CA VAL A 170 3.32 -14.30 -10.55
C VAL A 170 2.95 -14.53 -9.08
N MET A 171 3.64 -13.91 -8.11
CA MET A 171 3.36 -14.16 -6.70
C MET A 171 1.99 -13.64 -6.26
N HIS A 172 1.31 -14.43 -5.42
CA HIS A 172 0.02 -14.09 -4.82
C HIS A 172 0.12 -13.67 -3.35
N ASP A 173 1.33 -13.42 -2.84
CA ASP A 173 1.48 -12.92 -1.48
C ASP A 173 0.84 -11.55 -1.34
N THR A 174 0.18 -11.34 -0.21
CA THR A 174 -0.63 -10.14 0.03
C THR A 174 0.19 -8.85 -0.13
N GLY A 175 1.44 -8.82 0.32
CA GLY A 175 2.33 -7.66 0.14
C GLY A 175 2.64 -7.34 -1.33
N ILE A 176 2.73 -8.37 -2.18
CA ILE A 176 3.08 -8.24 -3.59
C ILE A 176 1.88 -7.81 -4.41
N VAL A 177 0.70 -8.36 -4.10
CA VAL A 177 -0.57 -7.93 -4.71
C VAL A 177 -0.74 -6.41 -4.53
N PHE A 178 -0.43 -5.90 -3.34
CA PHE A 178 -0.45 -4.45 -3.09
C PHE A 178 0.63 -3.68 -3.87
N LEU A 179 1.85 -4.20 -3.93
CA LEU A 179 2.93 -3.58 -4.71
C LEU A 179 2.61 -3.50 -6.21
N LYS A 180 2.01 -4.56 -6.78
CA LYS A 180 1.52 -4.59 -8.16
C LYS A 180 0.43 -3.53 -8.37
N ALA A 181 -0.54 -3.45 -7.46
CA ALA A 181 -1.59 -2.44 -7.54
C ALA A 181 -1.02 -1.02 -7.55
N LYS A 182 -0.01 -0.71 -6.72
CA LYS A 182 0.69 0.60 -6.77
C LYS A 182 1.30 0.88 -8.14
N ALA A 183 1.96 -0.11 -8.76
CA ALA A 183 2.53 0.05 -10.10
C ALA A 183 1.46 0.31 -11.16
N TYR A 184 0.33 -0.39 -11.08
CA TYR A 184 -0.79 -0.17 -11.99
C TYR A 184 -1.45 1.20 -11.82
N VAL A 185 -1.62 1.69 -10.59
CA VAL A 185 -2.08 3.08 -10.35
C VAL A 185 -1.16 4.08 -11.02
N ALA A 186 0.16 3.90 -10.88
CA ALA A 186 1.15 4.84 -11.42
C ALA A 186 1.14 4.94 -12.96
N VAL A 187 0.77 3.86 -13.66
CA VAL A 187 0.62 3.84 -15.14
C VAL A 187 -0.81 4.21 -15.59
N GLY A 188 -1.74 4.41 -14.66
CA GLY A 188 -3.15 4.68 -14.97
C GLY A 188 -3.95 3.44 -15.37
N ARG A 189 -3.45 2.23 -15.07
CA ARG A 189 -4.20 0.96 -15.19
C ARG A 189 -5.13 0.77 -13.98
N PHE A 190 -6.04 1.71 -13.77
CA PHE A 190 -6.86 1.81 -12.55
C PHE A 190 -7.73 0.57 -12.29
N ASN A 191 -8.27 -0.06 -13.34
CA ASN A 191 -9.10 -1.27 -13.17
C ASN A 191 -8.29 -2.46 -12.62
N ASP A 192 -7.08 -2.69 -13.16
CA ASP A 192 -6.19 -3.77 -12.69
C ASP A 192 -5.70 -3.49 -11.27
N ALA A 193 -5.39 -2.22 -10.97
CA ALA A 193 -5.05 -1.79 -9.62
C ALA A 193 -6.19 -2.05 -8.63
N ALA A 194 -7.43 -1.65 -8.97
CA ALA A 194 -8.59 -1.84 -8.13
C ALA A 194 -8.88 -3.32 -7.86
N LEU A 195 -8.76 -4.19 -8.87
CA LEU A 195 -8.86 -5.64 -8.72
C LEU A 195 -7.81 -6.18 -7.73
N GLY A 196 -6.56 -5.76 -7.86
CA GLY A 196 -5.50 -6.14 -6.92
C GLY A 196 -5.78 -5.68 -5.49
N LEU A 197 -6.24 -4.45 -5.29
CA LEU A 197 -6.61 -3.91 -3.98
C LEU A 197 -7.81 -4.67 -3.36
N VAL A 198 -8.80 -5.06 -4.16
CA VAL A 198 -9.92 -5.88 -3.70
C VAL A 198 -9.45 -7.29 -3.31
N GLN A 199 -8.56 -7.89 -4.10
CA GLN A 199 -7.96 -9.18 -3.75
C GLN A 199 -7.16 -9.11 -2.44
N TYR A 200 -6.41 -8.02 -2.22
CA TYR A 200 -5.75 -7.75 -0.95
C TYR A 200 -6.78 -7.64 0.19
N GLN A 201 -7.85 -6.89 0.00
CA GLN A 201 -8.83 -6.63 1.04
C GLN A 201 -9.61 -7.89 1.45
N LYS A 202 -9.80 -8.83 0.52
CA LYS A 202 -10.38 -10.15 0.80
C LYS A 202 -9.53 -10.96 1.79
N SER A 203 -8.21 -10.78 1.82
CA SER A 203 -7.34 -11.45 2.80
C SER A 203 -7.15 -10.64 4.09
N ARG A 204 -7.20 -9.30 4.03
CA ARG A 204 -7.00 -8.40 5.18
C ARG A 204 -8.03 -7.27 5.21
N THR A 205 -9.16 -7.50 5.86
CA THR A 205 -10.34 -6.61 5.84
C THR A 205 -10.20 -5.32 6.66
N GLY A 206 -9.24 -5.24 7.59
CA GLY A 206 -9.08 -4.13 8.53
C GLY A 206 -8.10 -3.03 8.14
N ASN A 207 -7.48 -3.09 6.95
CA ASN A 207 -6.45 -2.11 6.59
C ASN A 207 -7.05 -0.84 5.95
N TYR A 208 -7.11 0.26 6.71
CA TYR A 208 -7.65 1.54 6.23
C TYR A 208 -6.87 2.11 5.02
N SER A 209 -5.55 1.91 4.98
CA SER A 209 -4.70 2.46 3.91
C SER A 209 -5.05 1.90 2.53
N ILE A 210 -5.53 0.65 2.48
CA ILE A 210 -5.96 -0.02 1.25
C ILE A 210 -7.29 0.55 0.78
N TRP A 211 -8.24 0.75 1.70
CA TRP A 211 -9.51 1.42 1.39
C TRP A 211 -9.30 2.85 0.88
N ARG A 212 -8.38 3.60 1.52
CA ARG A 212 -7.99 4.93 1.07
C ARG A 212 -7.40 4.87 -0.35
N THR A 213 -6.42 3.99 -0.58
CA THR A 213 -5.78 3.81 -1.89
C THR A 213 -6.79 3.39 -2.97
N LEU A 214 -7.77 2.54 -2.63
CA LEU A 214 -8.84 2.13 -3.54
C LEU A 214 -9.76 3.32 -3.88
N GLY A 215 -10.13 4.14 -2.90
CA GLY A 215 -10.90 5.37 -3.13
C GLY A 215 -10.17 6.37 -4.03
N GLU A 216 -8.87 6.60 -3.77
CA GLU A 216 -8.01 7.46 -4.59
C GLU A 216 -7.86 6.91 -6.02
N CYS A 217 -7.67 5.59 -6.17
CA CYS A 217 -7.60 4.92 -7.48
C CYS A 217 -8.88 5.13 -8.30
N LEU A 218 -10.05 4.92 -7.68
CA LEU A 218 -11.34 5.16 -8.33
C LEU A 218 -11.49 6.63 -8.73
N GLN A 219 -11.17 7.57 -7.83
CA GLN A 219 -11.27 9.00 -8.11
C GLN A 219 -10.35 9.43 -9.27
N GLN A 220 -9.10 8.96 -9.28
CA GLN A 220 -8.12 9.29 -10.32
C GLN A 220 -8.51 8.79 -11.70
N SER A 221 -9.25 7.68 -11.79
CA SER A 221 -9.71 7.13 -13.08
C SER A 221 -10.68 8.03 -13.85
N ILE A 222 -11.33 8.97 -13.17
CA ILE A 222 -12.30 9.91 -13.76
C ILE A 222 -11.60 11.15 -14.29
N LEU A 223 -10.46 11.52 -13.70
CA LEU A 223 -9.72 12.69 -14.11
C LEU A 223 -9.27 12.46 -15.56
N PRO A 224 -9.69 13.31 -16.51
CA PRO A 224 -9.26 13.16 -17.88
C PRO A 224 -7.75 13.19 -17.86
N THR A 225 -7.13 12.08 -18.28
CA THR A 225 -5.68 11.94 -18.39
C THR A 225 -5.26 12.90 -19.48
N SER A 226 -5.13 14.18 -19.11
CA SER A 226 -5.10 15.30 -20.02
C SER A 226 -3.72 15.38 -20.64
N GLY A 227 -3.30 14.37 -21.39
CA GLY A 227 -2.00 14.27 -22.07
C GLY A 227 -0.76 14.38 -21.18
N SER A 228 -0.90 14.76 -19.91
CA SER A 228 0.15 14.84 -18.91
C SER A 228 0.48 13.43 -18.46
N ARG A 229 1.26 12.74 -19.30
CA ARG A 229 2.52 12.22 -18.77
C ARG A 229 3.06 13.35 -17.91
N LEU A 230 3.04 13.17 -16.59
CA LEU A 230 3.78 14.01 -15.67
C LEU A 230 5.24 13.93 -16.11
N HIS A 231 5.61 14.71 -17.12
CA HIS A 231 6.96 15.17 -17.34
C HIS A 231 7.23 16.08 -16.14
N ILE A 232 7.45 15.44 -14.98
CA ILE A 232 8.31 15.98 -13.96
C ILE A 232 9.62 16.11 -14.73
N SER A 233 9.86 17.29 -15.28
CA SER A 233 11.14 17.69 -15.81
C SER A 233 12.12 17.55 -14.64
N VAL A 234 12.76 16.38 -14.55
CA VAL A 234 13.94 16.18 -13.73
C VAL A 234 14.86 17.33 -14.12
N PRO A 235 15.32 18.17 -13.17
CA PRO A 235 16.23 19.25 -13.49
C PRO A 235 17.47 18.59 -14.09
N ALA A 236 17.63 18.72 -15.41
CA ALA A 236 18.84 18.32 -16.08
C ALA A 236 19.97 19.13 -15.43
N SER A 237 20.87 18.43 -14.74
CA SER A 237 22.11 18.96 -14.22
C SER A 237 23.02 19.34 -15.40
N THR A 238 22.74 20.46 -16.06
CA THR A 238 23.67 21.08 -16.99
C THR A 238 24.73 21.87 -16.23
N PRO A 239 26.02 21.74 -16.59
CA PRO A 239 27.11 22.48 -15.97
C PRO A 239 27.09 23.97 -16.37
N PRO A 240 27.69 24.85 -15.57
CA PRO A 240 27.63 26.30 -15.79
C PRO A 240 28.47 26.70 -17.01
N SER A 241 27.80 27.25 -18.02
CA SER A 241 28.46 28.02 -19.07
C SER A 241 27.92 29.45 -19.08
N THR A 242 28.80 30.37 -18.70
CA THR A 242 28.71 31.81 -18.85
C THR A 242 28.53 32.22 -20.32
N SER A 243 27.48 32.99 -20.65
CA SER A 243 27.58 34.11 -21.60
C SER A 243 26.27 34.94 -21.68
N THR A 244 26.38 36.18 -21.21
CA THR A 244 25.87 37.48 -21.75
C THR A 244 24.64 37.55 -22.68
N ALA A 245 23.65 38.32 -22.19
CA ALA A 245 22.86 39.38 -22.85
C ALA A 245 21.88 39.05 -24.00
N ALA A 246 20.58 39.27 -23.77
CA ALA A 246 19.75 40.32 -24.41
C ALA A 246 18.25 40.14 -24.05
N LEU A 247 17.63 41.21 -23.54
CA LEU A 247 16.17 41.35 -23.40
C LEU A 247 15.52 41.55 -24.78
N PRO A 248 14.26 41.12 -24.98
CA PRO A 248 13.25 42.16 -25.21
C PRO A 248 11.83 41.87 -24.66
N LEU A 249 11.23 42.99 -24.23
CA LEU A 249 9.87 43.50 -24.44
C LEU A 249 8.62 42.63 -24.18
N LEU A 250 7.90 43.12 -23.16
CA LEU A 250 6.44 43.19 -23.00
C LEU A 250 5.64 43.14 -24.32
N ASP A 251 4.74 42.15 -24.41
CA ASP A 251 3.59 42.23 -25.30
C ASP A 251 2.29 41.82 -24.58
N THR A 252 1.46 42.84 -24.37
CA THR A 252 0.00 42.86 -24.53
C THR A 252 -0.86 41.85 -23.76
N LEU A 253 -1.25 42.27 -22.54
CA LEU A 253 -2.37 41.69 -21.78
C LEU A 253 -3.69 41.94 -22.51
N SER A 254 -4.19 40.93 -23.22
CA SER A 254 -5.53 40.94 -23.83
C SER A 254 -6.58 40.58 -22.77
N ILE A 255 -7.25 41.61 -22.25
CA ILE A 255 -8.37 41.50 -21.30
C ILE A 255 -9.57 40.93 -22.06
N SER A 256 -9.67 39.61 -22.09
CA SER A 256 -10.84 38.91 -22.64
C SER A 256 -12.01 39.04 -21.66
N SER A 257 -13.12 39.52 -22.22
CA SER A 257 -14.40 39.82 -21.57
C SER A 257 -14.89 38.74 -20.60
N LEU A 258 -15.27 39.19 -19.39
CA LEU A 258 -16.08 38.46 -18.42
C LEU A 258 -17.47 38.16 -19.00
N THR A 259 -17.59 37.09 -19.78
CA THR A 259 -18.90 36.50 -20.06
C THR A 259 -19.44 35.88 -18.78
N PRO A 260 -20.66 36.23 -18.32
CA PRO A 260 -21.27 35.59 -17.16
C PRO A 260 -21.43 34.11 -17.47
N GLN A 261 -20.66 33.29 -16.77
CA GLN A 261 -20.65 31.85 -16.89
C GLN A 261 -22.06 31.37 -16.50
N GLN A 262 -22.90 31.08 -17.50
CA GLN A 262 -24.17 30.41 -17.29
C GLN A 262 -23.86 29.17 -16.46
N GLN A 263 -24.40 29.11 -15.24
CA GLN A 263 -24.30 27.96 -14.35
C GLN A 263 -24.90 26.77 -15.09
N GLN A 264 -24.05 25.99 -15.75
CA GLN A 264 -24.43 24.70 -16.29
C GLN A 264 -24.97 23.87 -15.12
N PRO A 265 -26.10 23.17 -15.28
CA PRO A 265 -26.61 22.28 -14.24
C PRO A 265 -25.49 21.34 -13.81
N PRO A 266 -25.34 21.08 -12.49
CA PRO A 266 -24.26 20.25 -11.99
C PRO A 266 -24.30 18.90 -12.71
N PRO A 267 -23.15 18.41 -13.23
CA PRO A 267 -23.10 17.13 -13.91
C PRO A 267 -23.64 16.05 -12.97
N LYS A 268 -24.43 15.12 -13.51
CA LYS A 268 -24.93 13.98 -12.73
C LYS A 268 -23.73 13.24 -12.11
N PRO A 269 -23.78 12.87 -10.83
CA PRO A 269 -22.65 12.23 -10.18
C PRO A 269 -22.34 10.91 -10.87
N THR A 270 -21.12 10.79 -11.38
CA THR A 270 -20.62 9.55 -11.97
C THR A 270 -20.58 8.48 -10.88
N VAL A 271 -21.00 7.25 -11.18
CA VAL A 271 -21.02 6.16 -10.18
C VAL A 271 -19.62 5.89 -9.59
N VAL A 272 -18.56 6.19 -10.35
CA VAL A 272 -17.19 6.09 -9.84
C VAL A 272 -16.94 7.03 -8.64
N TYR A 273 -17.52 8.25 -8.61
CA TYR A 273 -17.43 9.13 -7.43
C TYR A 273 -18.17 8.55 -6.22
N ILE A 274 -19.32 7.92 -6.45
CA ILE A 274 -20.08 7.21 -5.40
C ILE A 274 -19.23 6.09 -4.80
N LEU A 275 -18.60 5.26 -5.63
CA LEU A 275 -17.74 4.17 -5.17
C LEU A 275 -16.49 4.68 -4.45
N ALA A 276 -15.86 5.75 -4.97
CA ALA A 276 -14.73 6.39 -4.31
C ALA A 276 -15.13 6.91 -2.92
N LEU A 277 -16.28 7.59 -2.81
CA LEU A 277 -16.81 8.08 -1.53
C LEU A 277 -17.05 6.94 -0.54
N MET A 278 -17.65 5.84 -0.97
CA MET A 278 -17.86 4.65 -0.12
C MET A 278 -16.53 4.10 0.43
N CYS A 279 -15.49 4.03 -0.41
CA CYS A 279 -14.16 3.60 0.00
C CYS A 279 -13.50 4.55 1.02
N ILE A 280 -13.57 5.87 0.79
CA ILE A 280 -13.02 6.87 1.72
C ILE A 280 -13.74 6.86 3.06
N LEU A 281 -15.07 6.74 3.06
CA LEU A 281 -15.84 6.62 4.29
C LEU A 281 -15.47 5.35 5.06
N ARG A 282 -15.28 4.22 4.35
CA ARG A 282 -14.83 2.97 4.98
C ARG A 282 -13.42 3.09 5.56
N ALA A 283 -12.49 3.73 4.86
CA ALA A 283 -11.15 4.01 5.36
C ALA A 283 -11.21 4.84 6.65
N ARG A 284 -12.02 5.89 6.65
CA ARG A 284 -12.24 6.76 7.80
C ARG A 284 -12.83 6.03 9.00
N TYR A 285 -13.83 5.17 8.78
CA TYR A 285 -14.40 4.31 9.81
C TYR A 285 -13.33 3.42 10.44
N LEU A 286 -12.57 2.69 9.61
CA LEU A 286 -11.50 1.79 10.08
C LEU A 286 -10.43 2.54 10.88
N MET A 287 -10.10 3.76 10.46
CA MET A 287 -9.15 4.59 11.16
C MET A 287 -9.66 5.02 12.53
N ARG A 288 -10.94 5.41 12.65
CA ARG A 288 -11.56 5.79 13.94
C ARG A 288 -11.61 4.66 14.95
N ILE A 289 -11.88 3.44 14.51
CA ILE A 289 -11.91 2.26 15.40
C ILE A 289 -10.51 1.68 15.66
N SER A 290 -9.46 2.25 15.04
CA SER A 290 -8.10 1.80 15.25
C SER A 290 -7.58 2.26 16.61
N THR A 291 -6.65 1.49 17.18
CA THR A 291 -5.96 1.83 18.43
C THR A 291 -5.09 3.09 18.31
N TRP A 292 -4.82 3.58 17.09
CA TRP A 292 -3.99 4.77 16.88
C TRP A 292 -4.58 6.01 17.54
N ALA A 293 -5.90 6.10 17.63
CA ALA A 293 -6.61 7.21 18.30
C ALA A 293 -6.34 7.27 19.81
N GLN A 294 -5.84 6.19 20.42
CA GLN A 294 -5.58 6.10 21.85
C GLN A 294 -4.09 6.23 22.21
N VAL A 295 -3.20 6.26 21.21
CA VAL A 295 -1.75 6.18 21.40
C VAL A 295 -1.14 7.59 21.28
N PRO A 296 -0.64 8.21 22.38
CA PRO A 296 -0.23 9.62 22.37
C PRO A 296 0.87 9.97 21.37
N TYR A 297 1.85 9.08 21.16
CA TYR A 297 2.94 9.33 20.20
C TYR A 297 2.48 9.23 18.73
N ALA A 298 1.35 8.57 18.47
CA ALA A 298 0.77 8.42 17.13
C ALA A 298 -0.29 9.48 16.82
N GLN A 299 -0.71 10.28 17.82
CA GLN A 299 -1.83 11.21 17.71
C GLN A 299 -1.64 12.23 16.57
N ALA A 300 -0.47 12.87 16.49
CA ALA A 300 -0.19 13.86 15.44
C ALA A 300 -0.34 13.28 14.03
N ARG A 301 0.09 12.03 13.84
CA ARG A 301 -0.07 11.33 12.57
C ARG A 301 -1.53 10.96 12.32
N TYR A 302 -2.21 10.45 13.33
CA TYR A 302 -3.63 10.11 13.25
C TYR A 302 -4.46 11.34 12.86
N ASP A 303 -4.22 12.50 13.48
CA ASP A 303 -4.94 13.73 13.17
C ASP A 303 -4.69 14.19 11.73
N ASN A 304 -3.44 14.13 11.26
CA ASN A 304 -3.08 14.47 9.89
C ASN A 304 -3.78 13.55 8.86
N GLU A 305 -3.67 12.23 9.06
CA GLU A 305 -4.30 11.25 8.18
C GLU A 305 -5.84 11.35 8.19
N MET A 306 -6.43 11.65 9.34
CA MET A 306 -7.88 11.87 9.47
C MET A 306 -8.31 13.16 8.75
N SER A 307 -7.52 14.23 8.85
CA SER A 307 -7.77 15.49 8.11
C SER A 307 -7.77 15.26 6.61
N ILE A 308 -6.81 14.49 6.09
CA ILE A 308 -6.73 14.17 4.66
C ILE A 308 -7.98 13.39 4.22
N LEU A 309 -8.41 12.39 5.00
CA LEU A 309 -9.63 11.64 4.70
C LEU A 309 -10.88 12.51 4.76
N ASP A 310 -10.94 13.47 5.69
CA ASP A 310 -12.07 14.40 5.80
C ASP A 310 -12.13 15.39 4.62
N GLU A 311 -10.98 15.90 4.16
CA GLU A 311 -10.89 16.73 2.95
C GLU A 311 -11.36 15.96 1.70
N GLN A 312 -10.87 14.72 1.52
CA GLN A 312 -11.28 13.85 0.42
C GLN A 312 -12.78 13.53 0.48
N ARG A 313 -13.31 13.27 1.68
CA ARG A 313 -14.73 13.02 1.91
C ARG A 313 -15.58 14.22 1.48
N VAL A 314 -15.25 15.42 1.95
CA VAL A 314 -16.01 16.63 1.63
C VAL A 314 -16.02 16.90 0.13
N GLU A 315 -14.88 16.74 -0.53
CA GLU A 315 -14.78 16.93 -1.98
C GLU A 315 -15.61 15.89 -2.76
N LEU A 316 -15.58 14.62 -2.34
CA LEU A 316 -16.39 13.57 -2.96
C LEU A 316 -17.89 13.73 -2.65
N GLU A 317 -18.26 14.17 -1.44
CA GLU A 317 -19.65 14.53 -1.08
C GLU A 317 -20.17 15.62 -2.03
N ARG A 318 -19.37 16.68 -2.26
CA ARG A 318 -19.68 17.77 -3.20
C ARG A 318 -19.87 17.24 -4.62
N GLN A 319 -18.98 16.37 -5.10
CA GLN A 319 -19.07 15.76 -6.43
C GLN A 319 -20.28 14.82 -6.57
N CYS A 320 -20.73 14.20 -5.47
CA CYS A 320 -21.93 13.37 -5.42
C CYS A 320 -23.24 14.18 -5.29
N GLY A 321 -23.19 15.51 -5.19
CA GLY A 321 -24.37 16.34 -4.92
C GLY A 321 -24.93 16.15 -3.50
N LEU A 322 -24.10 15.66 -2.58
CA LEU A 322 -24.37 15.64 -1.15
C LEU A 322 -24.03 17.03 -0.58
N TYR A 323 -24.95 17.97 -0.78
CA TYR A 323 -24.94 19.22 -0.03
C TYR A 323 -25.49 18.95 1.36
N LEU A 324 -24.67 18.35 2.21
CA LEU A 324 -24.88 18.45 3.64
C LEU A 324 -24.54 19.89 3.99
N GLU A 325 -25.55 20.77 3.90
CA GLU A 325 -25.44 22.05 4.56
C GLU A 325 -25.04 21.74 6.00
N MET A 326 -23.86 22.23 6.40
CA MET A 326 -23.59 22.39 7.82
C MET A 326 -24.65 23.37 8.28
N THR A 327 -25.81 22.87 8.69
CA THR A 327 -26.81 23.64 9.43
C THR A 327 -26.02 24.22 10.58
N SER A 328 -25.62 25.48 10.42
CA SER A 328 -24.91 26.25 11.43
C SER A 328 -25.76 26.10 12.67
N ALA A 329 -25.22 25.43 13.68
CA ALA A 329 -25.96 25.05 14.87
C ALA A 329 -26.70 26.29 15.37
N GLU A 330 -28.00 26.36 15.11
CA GLU A 330 -28.85 27.32 15.79
C GLU A 330 -28.66 27.01 17.26
N GLN A 331 -28.24 28.01 18.04
CA GLN A 331 -27.92 27.85 19.45
C GLN A 331 -29.17 27.39 20.19
N THR A 332 -29.35 26.07 20.31
CA THR A 332 -30.41 25.48 21.12
C THR A 332 -29.94 25.46 22.56
N ASP A 333 -30.56 26.29 23.40
CA ASP A 333 -30.34 26.31 24.84
C ASP A 333 -30.89 25.03 25.49
N GLY A 334 -30.07 23.97 25.54
CA GLY A 334 -30.35 22.76 26.31
C GLY A 334 -29.64 21.50 25.82
N ALA A 335 -28.88 20.84 26.70
CA ALA A 335 -28.11 19.62 26.37
C ALA A 335 -28.99 18.46 25.84
N ALA A 336 -30.20 18.27 26.38
CA ALA A 336 -31.12 17.24 25.92
C ALA A 336 -31.70 17.54 24.53
N ALA A 337 -31.96 18.82 24.25
CA ALA A 337 -32.41 19.26 22.93
C ALA A 337 -31.29 19.13 21.90
N ALA A 338 -30.04 19.44 22.28
CA ALA A 338 -28.86 19.26 21.45
C ALA A 338 -28.63 17.78 21.07
N ALA A 339 -28.70 16.85 22.04
CA ALA A 339 -28.56 15.41 21.76
C ALA A 339 -29.65 14.88 20.81
N THR A 340 -30.91 15.27 21.04
CA THR A 340 -32.03 14.88 20.16
C THR A 340 -31.90 15.47 18.75
N LEU A 341 -31.38 16.70 18.65
CA LEU A 341 -31.12 17.35 17.37
C LEU A 341 -29.98 16.66 16.62
N GLU A 342 -28.90 16.31 17.32
CA GLU A 342 -27.76 15.59 16.77
C GLU A 342 -28.17 14.20 16.24
N GLU A 343 -28.97 13.44 16.99
CA GLU A 343 -29.53 12.17 16.55
C GLU A 343 -30.37 12.33 15.27
N LYS A 344 -31.25 13.34 15.24
CA LYS A 344 -32.07 13.64 14.05
C LYS A 344 -31.22 14.05 12.84
N VAL A 345 -30.17 14.85 13.04
CA VAL A 345 -29.24 15.25 11.98
C VAL A 345 -28.48 14.04 11.45
N THR A 346 -28.03 13.17 12.34
CA THR A 346 -27.34 11.91 11.97
C THR A 346 -28.27 10.98 11.18
N GLN A 347 -29.52 10.83 11.63
CA GLN A 347 -30.52 10.03 10.94
C GLN A 347 -30.84 10.58 9.54
N ARG A 348 -31.04 11.90 9.40
CA ARG A 348 -31.23 12.53 8.08
C ARG A 348 -30.02 12.31 7.17
N ARG A 349 -28.81 12.43 7.72
CA ARG A 349 -27.58 12.18 6.97
C ARG A 349 -27.52 10.74 6.47
N LEU A 350 -27.85 9.77 7.31
CA LEU A 350 -27.94 8.35 6.92
C LEU A 350 -28.94 8.13 5.79
N GLU A 351 -30.12 8.73 5.88
CA GLU A 351 -31.16 8.66 4.84
C GLU A 351 -30.68 9.26 3.51
N GLU A 352 -30.00 10.42 3.55
CA GLU A 352 -29.41 11.03 2.35
C GLU A 352 -28.32 10.15 1.72
N TYR A 353 -27.46 9.55 2.54
CA TYR A 353 -26.45 8.60 2.08
C TYR A 353 -27.07 7.37 1.44
N GLU A 354 -28.09 6.78 2.07
CA GLU A 354 -28.79 5.62 1.50
C GLU A 354 -29.41 5.98 0.14
N LEU A 355 -30.08 7.14 0.04
CA LEU A 355 -30.77 7.57 -1.17
C LEU A 355 -29.84 7.97 -2.31
N LYS A 356 -28.77 8.71 -2.03
CA LYS A 356 -27.90 9.32 -3.05
C LYS A 356 -26.62 8.52 -3.35
N VAL A 357 -26.19 7.64 -2.45
CA VAL A 357 -24.93 6.87 -2.58
C VAL A 357 -25.24 5.38 -2.72
N VAL A 358 -25.91 4.81 -1.71
CA VAL A 358 -26.03 3.35 -1.58
C VAL A 358 -27.03 2.77 -2.59
N ALA A 359 -28.23 3.33 -2.67
CA ALA A 359 -29.27 2.84 -3.58
C ALA A 359 -28.83 2.95 -5.06
N PRO A 360 -28.23 4.06 -5.54
CA PRO A 360 -27.69 4.13 -6.89
C PRO A 360 -26.58 3.10 -7.15
N ALA A 361 -25.69 2.84 -6.17
CA ALA A 361 -24.64 1.84 -6.33
C ALA A 361 -25.20 0.41 -6.40
N ARG A 362 -26.22 0.07 -5.59
CA ARG A 362 -26.92 -1.23 -5.66
C ARG A 362 -27.65 -1.40 -6.99
N ASN A 363 -28.39 -0.38 -7.43
CA ASN A 363 -29.07 -0.39 -8.72
C ASN A 363 -28.07 -0.60 -9.86
N LEU A 364 -26.87 -0.01 -9.80
CA LEU A 364 -25.82 -0.28 -10.80
C LEU A 364 -25.42 -1.76 -10.79
N VAL A 365 -25.14 -2.34 -9.62
CA VAL A 365 -24.77 -3.77 -9.51
C VAL A 365 -25.84 -4.66 -10.11
N ASP A 366 -27.12 -4.38 -9.83
CA ASP A 366 -28.24 -5.14 -10.37
C ASP A 366 -28.36 -4.98 -11.89
N CYS A 367 -28.28 -3.75 -12.41
CA CYS A 367 -28.26 -3.49 -13.85
C CYS A 367 -27.10 -4.21 -14.57
N MET A 368 -25.90 -4.23 -13.97
CA MET A 368 -24.73 -4.93 -14.52
C MET A 368 -24.91 -6.45 -14.53
N LYS A 369 -25.57 -7.01 -13.51
CA LYS A 369 -25.88 -8.45 -13.44
C LYS A 369 -26.91 -8.86 -14.47
N GLU A 370 -27.93 -8.04 -14.71
CA GLU A 370 -29.00 -8.32 -15.67
C GLU A 370 -28.57 -8.11 -17.12
N SER A 371 -27.87 -7.01 -17.40
CA SER A 371 -27.53 -6.60 -18.77
C SER A 371 -26.17 -7.11 -19.25
N GLY A 372 -25.36 -7.66 -18.34
CA GLY A 372 -23.95 -7.96 -18.58
C GLY A 372 -23.09 -6.70 -18.68
N VAL A 373 -21.76 -6.89 -18.69
CA VAL A 373 -20.77 -5.79 -18.68
C VAL A 373 -20.87 -4.89 -19.93
N ALA A 374 -21.39 -5.42 -21.05
CA ALA A 374 -21.45 -4.72 -22.34
C ALA A 374 -22.49 -3.59 -22.43
N ALA A 375 -23.43 -3.50 -21.48
CA ALA A 375 -24.52 -2.52 -21.53
C ALA A 375 -24.16 -1.15 -20.96
N ILE A 376 -23.00 -1.03 -20.31
CA ILE A 376 -22.58 0.21 -19.67
C ILE A 376 -21.87 1.08 -20.71
N GLY A 377 -22.39 2.29 -20.94
CA GLY A 377 -21.80 3.23 -21.88
C GLY A 377 -20.33 3.54 -21.56
N PRO A 378 -19.52 3.88 -22.59
CA PRO A 378 -18.07 4.10 -22.45
C PRO A 378 -17.70 5.19 -21.43
N ASP A 379 -18.63 6.12 -21.17
CA ASP A 379 -18.42 7.27 -20.29
C ASP A 379 -18.46 6.95 -18.79
N GLN A 380 -18.83 5.73 -18.37
CA GLN A 380 -18.99 5.41 -16.94
C GLN A 380 -17.73 4.92 -16.23
N GLY A 381 -16.59 4.80 -16.92
CA GLY A 381 -15.36 4.26 -16.32
C GLY A 381 -15.54 2.79 -15.91
N VAL A 382 -15.30 1.87 -16.83
CA VAL A 382 -15.66 0.46 -16.62
C VAL A 382 -14.68 -0.21 -15.66
N PHE A 383 -14.97 -0.14 -14.36
CA PHE A 383 -14.41 -1.05 -13.37
C PHE A 383 -15.07 -2.43 -13.49
N SER A 384 -14.33 -3.47 -13.14
CA SER A 384 -14.88 -4.82 -13.10
C SER A 384 -16.07 -4.91 -12.14
N LEU A 385 -17.06 -5.72 -12.50
CA LEU A 385 -18.22 -5.99 -11.64
C LEU A 385 -17.79 -6.49 -10.25
N GLU A 386 -16.68 -7.22 -10.18
CA GLU A 386 -16.12 -7.71 -8.92
C GLU A 386 -15.73 -6.57 -7.96
N VAL A 387 -15.12 -5.49 -8.47
CA VAL A 387 -14.73 -4.33 -7.63
C VAL A 387 -15.98 -3.63 -7.11
N ILE A 388 -16.94 -3.37 -7.99
CA ILE A 388 -18.18 -2.66 -7.66
C ILE A 388 -19.00 -3.47 -6.64
N GLU A 389 -19.20 -4.76 -6.90
CA GLU A 389 -19.93 -5.66 -5.99
C GLU A 389 -19.24 -5.76 -4.63
N PHE A 390 -17.91 -5.83 -4.60
CA PHE A 390 -17.15 -5.86 -3.36
C PHE A 390 -17.39 -4.60 -2.52
N VAL A 391 -17.18 -3.41 -3.09
CA VAL A 391 -17.36 -2.13 -2.40
C VAL A 391 -18.80 -2.00 -1.88
N VAL A 392 -19.79 -2.30 -2.72
CA VAL A 392 -21.21 -2.21 -2.35
C VAL A 392 -21.60 -3.22 -1.27
N ARG A 393 -21.12 -4.46 -1.34
CA ARG A 393 -21.40 -5.48 -0.31
C ARG A 393 -20.79 -5.14 1.05
N THR A 394 -19.62 -4.49 1.05
CA THR A 394 -18.93 -4.13 2.29
C THR A 394 -19.48 -2.87 2.98
N TRP A 395 -20.47 -2.22 2.36
CA TRP A 395 -21.13 -1.07 2.96
C TRP A 395 -21.88 -1.45 4.25
N ASP A 396 -21.70 -0.62 5.28
CA ASP A 396 -22.37 -0.76 6.57
C ASP A 396 -22.84 0.63 7.02
N GLN A 397 -24.04 0.75 7.59
CA GLN A 397 -24.55 2.00 8.13
C GLN A 397 -23.64 2.58 9.24
N GLN A 398 -22.89 1.73 9.94
CA GLN A 398 -21.88 2.15 10.92
C GLN A 398 -20.74 2.98 10.29
N VAL A 399 -20.57 2.94 8.98
CA VAL A 399 -19.57 3.76 8.27
C VAL A 399 -19.97 5.25 8.31
N VAL A 400 -21.25 5.56 8.45
CA VAL A 400 -21.80 6.93 8.49
C VAL A 400 -22.18 7.35 9.91
N ALA A 401 -22.73 6.43 10.72
CA ALA A 401 -23.17 6.67 12.10
C ALA A 401 -22.00 6.57 13.09
N LEU A 402 -21.23 7.65 13.31
CA LEU A 402 -20.01 7.56 14.12
C LEU A 402 -19.79 8.67 15.15
N ASN A 403 -20.79 9.50 15.45
CA ASN A 403 -20.65 10.42 16.59
C ASN A 403 -20.75 9.67 17.94
N ASP A 404 -21.36 8.48 17.98
CA ASP A 404 -21.68 7.80 19.25
C ASP A 404 -20.63 6.80 19.78
N ILE A 405 -19.67 6.36 18.96
CA ILE A 405 -18.78 5.24 19.37
C ILE A 405 -17.68 5.70 20.36
N VAL A 406 -17.25 6.97 20.29
CA VAL A 406 -16.09 7.45 21.06
C VAL A 406 -16.37 7.55 22.56
N LEU A 407 -17.64 7.65 22.98
CA LEU A 407 -17.99 7.82 24.40
C LEU A 407 -18.11 6.50 25.18
N GLY A 408 -18.02 5.34 24.52
CA GLY A 408 -18.31 4.03 25.15
C GLY A 408 -17.13 3.06 25.27
N MET A 409 -16.06 3.21 24.49
CA MET A 409 -14.94 2.26 24.53
C MET A 409 -14.04 2.56 25.73
N THR A 410 -14.23 1.81 26.81
CA THR A 410 -13.31 1.82 27.94
C THR A 410 -12.08 0.98 27.60
N ALA A 411 -10.93 1.24 28.23
CA ALA A 411 -9.67 0.55 27.94
C ALA A 411 -9.71 -0.98 28.16
N ASP A 412 -10.79 -1.50 28.76
CA ASP A 412 -11.01 -2.92 29.02
C ASP A 412 -11.79 -3.64 27.88
N ASP A 413 -12.25 -2.93 26.84
CA ASP A 413 -13.06 -3.48 25.74
C ASP A 413 -12.25 -3.99 24.52
N ASP A 414 -10.99 -4.42 24.72
CA ASP A 414 -10.15 -5.00 23.65
C ASP A 414 -10.79 -6.26 23.01
N ASP A 415 -11.67 -6.96 23.73
CA ASP A 415 -12.43 -8.11 23.22
C ASP A 415 -13.49 -7.75 22.16
N LEU A 416 -13.96 -6.49 22.11
CA LEU A 416 -14.93 -6.07 21.09
C LEU A 416 -14.27 -5.85 19.72
N ALA A 417 -13.01 -5.41 19.68
CA ALA A 417 -12.27 -5.25 18.42
C ALA A 417 -12.12 -6.60 17.68
N GLY A 418 -12.04 -7.72 18.41
CA GLY A 418 -12.07 -9.07 17.85
C GLY A 418 -13.43 -9.50 17.28
N LYS A 419 -14.54 -8.93 17.77
CA LYS A 419 -15.92 -9.29 17.37
C LYS A 419 -16.46 -8.49 16.19
N VAL A 420 -15.88 -7.33 15.86
CA VAL A 420 -16.20 -6.59 14.62
C VAL A 420 -15.53 -7.23 13.38
N SER A 421 -14.85 -8.37 13.55
CA SER A 421 -14.42 -9.20 12.44
C SER A 421 -15.65 -9.62 11.62
N VAL A 422 -15.76 -9.06 10.41
CA VAL A 422 -16.80 -9.27 9.38
C VAL A 422 -16.85 -10.73 8.88
N ARG A 423 -16.29 -11.68 9.61
CA ARG A 423 -16.24 -13.10 9.23
C ARG A 423 -17.56 -13.86 9.44
N ASN A 424 -18.58 -13.24 10.05
CA ASN A 424 -19.88 -13.87 10.31
C ASN A 424 -21.09 -13.05 9.80
N LYS A 425 -21.05 -12.59 8.54
CA LYS A 425 -22.26 -12.20 7.80
C LYS A 425 -22.20 -12.68 6.36
#